data_AF-A0A8I1A2V6-F1
#
_entry.id   AF-A0A8I1A2V6-F1
#
_cell.length_a   1.000
_cell.length_b   1.000
_cell.length_c   1.000
_cell.angle_alpha   90.00
_cell.angle_beta   90.00
_cell.angle_gamma   90.00
#
_symmetry.space_group_name_H-M   'P 1'
#
loop_
_entity.id
_entity.type
_entity.pdbx_description
1 polymer ?
#
loop_
_entity_poly.entity_id
_entity_poly.type
_entity_poly.pdbx_seq_one_letter_code
_entity_poly.pdbx_strand_id
1 'polypeptide(L)'
;MDVREYLVRVDRNQMSLEELFHLLVKNLSDWTIVYQTVGSERNPLLSKGNQNSDYIAAFTDPESAGVIRVDQPQHLQVVSEPALTFLLKAYRSQADGVILNPGQDSPLFLIKPHVQKLIYAYAVEQFKEMPGPWVPTLDDQLLLVEYQKGQYSVAVYVSEQDAQYATQRSGGQAVQHSWEKIEERCRELGAAAPYFHFGLPEQGLLSPEHAAVIFSGRRQKLPEQAQTAELPEQVPAANQLPEPLPQSPEPVSNPSRETATSNQEPERVQPQPVSPEPVPRKPVDPDVAMGLKKLERATIEGQGMGNGWEVCRAMAELRRIWVVVDPDGNMVILAGQDQSPIVDFFTSAEHAERLIQEAREKNPNLPPMVPRLISTKKLYRALAPRQPIVWINRGSPEAWTSIMGDTLPYVLQLMSQLQDGKK
;
A
#
# COMPACT_ATOMS: atom_id res chain seq x y z
N MET A 1 -33.78 14.33 -5.50
CA MET A 1 -34.11 13.05 -6.17
C MET A 1 -33.54 11.97 -5.28
N ASP A 2 -34.31 10.92 -4.95
CA ASP A 2 -33.90 9.93 -3.96
C ASP A 2 -32.89 8.96 -4.57
N VAL A 3 -31.66 8.91 -4.02
CA VAL A 3 -30.59 8.02 -4.49
C VAL A 3 -31.03 6.55 -4.43
N ARG A 4 -31.95 6.21 -3.51
CA ARG A 4 -32.53 4.86 -3.41
C ARG A 4 -33.27 4.45 -4.68
N GLU A 5 -33.94 5.39 -5.36
CA GLU A 5 -34.66 5.10 -6.61
C GLU A 5 -33.70 4.65 -7.72
N TYR A 6 -32.48 5.20 -7.74
CA TYR A 6 -31.46 4.79 -8.72
C TYR A 6 -30.99 3.35 -8.46
N LEU A 7 -30.82 2.96 -7.19
CA LEU A 7 -30.44 1.58 -6.83
C LEU A 7 -31.52 0.58 -7.29
N VAL A 8 -32.80 0.89 -7.08
CA VAL A 8 -33.92 0.06 -7.55
C VAL A 8 -33.94 -0.06 -9.08
N ARG A 9 -33.63 1.03 -9.81
CA ARG A 9 -33.59 1.01 -11.28
C ARG A 9 -32.44 0.16 -11.81
N VAL A 10 -31.28 0.16 -11.14
CA VAL A 10 -30.16 -0.71 -11.50
C VAL A 10 -30.51 -2.18 -11.26
N ASP A 11 -31.09 -2.49 -10.10
CA ASP A 11 -31.53 -3.86 -9.76
C ASP A 11 -32.55 -4.41 -10.79
N ARG A 12 -33.43 -3.53 -11.29
CA ARG A 12 -34.41 -3.85 -12.34
C ARG A 12 -33.85 -3.83 -13.77
N ASN A 13 -32.54 -3.67 -13.96
CA ASN A 13 -31.88 -3.53 -15.27
C ASN A 13 -32.44 -2.37 -16.12
N GLN A 14 -32.94 -1.31 -15.49
CA GLN A 14 -33.47 -0.10 -16.15
C GLN A 14 -32.46 1.05 -16.20
N MET A 15 -31.28 0.84 -15.64
CA MET A 15 -30.17 1.78 -15.57
C MET A 15 -28.86 1.00 -15.53
N SER A 16 -27.84 1.45 -16.25
CA SER A 16 -26.52 0.83 -16.20
C SER A 16 -25.76 1.23 -14.92
N LEU A 17 -24.75 0.44 -14.54
CA LEU A 17 -23.87 0.82 -13.42
C LEU A 17 -23.10 2.13 -13.70
N GLU A 18 -22.76 2.40 -14.96
CA GLU A 18 -22.04 3.62 -15.33
C GLU A 18 -22.93 4.87 -15.17
N GLU A 19 -24.20 4.77 -15.61
CA GLU A 19 -25.20 5.82 -15.37
C GLU A 19 -25.44 6.04 -13.88
N LEU A 20 -25.52 4.97 -13.09
CA LEU A 20 -25.63 5.06 -11.64
C LEU A 20 -24.44 5.80 -11.03
N PHE A 21 -23.20 5.47 -11.41
CA PHE A 21 -22.01 6.11 -10.84
C PHE A 21 -22.00 7.61 -11.10
N HIS A 22 -22.37 8.05 -12.32
CA HIS A 22 -22.52 9.48 -12.60
C HIS A 22 -23.57 10.15 -11.70
N LEU A 23 -24.69 9.47 -11.44
CA LEU A 23 -25.74 10.00 -10.55
C LEU A 23 -25.31 10.00 -9.08
N LEU A 24 -24.58 8.99 -8.61
CA LEU A 24 -24.05 8.93 -7.26
C LEU A 24 -23.07 10.08 -7.01
N VAL A 25 -22.08 10.27 -7.88
CA VAL A 25 -21.09 11.34 -7.71
C VAL A 25 -21.74 12.71 -7.69
N LYS A 26 -22.75 12.94 -8.54
CA LYS A 26 -23.47 14.21 -8.62
C LYS A 26 -24.35 14.51 -7.41
N ASN A 27 -24.96 13.48 -6.81
CA ASN A 27 -26.01 13.67 -5.80
C ASN A 27 -25.61 13.23 -4.38
N LEU A 28 -24.47 12.55 -4.22
CA LEU A 28 -24.07 11.94 -2.95
C LEU A 28 -22.58 12.19 -2.68
N SER A 29 -22.27 13.32 -2.04
CA SER A 29 -20.90 13.67 -1.60
C SER A 29 -20.43 12.85 -0.40
N ASP A 30 -21.35 12.49 0.47
CA ASP A 30 -21.08 11.82 1.74
C ASP A 30 -21.90 10.54 1.83
N TRP A 31 -21.25 9.47 2.29
CA TRP A 31 -21.86 8.18 2.49
C TRP A 31 -22.10 7.94 3.97
N THR A 32 -23.22 7.31 4.30
CA THR A 32 -23.52 6.91 5.68
C THR A 32 -22.90 5.55 5.92
N ILE A 33 -21.94 5.47 6.84
CA ILE A 33 -21.24 4.24 7.19
C ILE A 33 -21.54 3.90 8.64
N VAL A 34 -21.83 2.63 8.91
CA VAL A 34 -22.04 2.14 10.26
C VAL A 34 -20.81 1.41 10.73
N TYR A 35 -20.24 1.89 11.83
CA TYR A 35 -19.09 1.29 12.46
C TYR A 35 -19.50 0.60 13.75
N GLN A 36 -18.85 -0.52 14.03
CA GLN A 36 -18.90 -1.18 15.32
C GLN A 36 -17.64 -0.82 16.10
N THR A 37 -17.84 -0.34 17.33
CA THR A 37 -16.75 -0.04 18.25
C THR A 37 -16.51 -1.25 19.15
N VAL A 38 -15.35 -1.88 19.04
CA VAL A 38 -14.92 -2.98 19.91
C VAL A 38 -13.66 -2.53 20.64
N GLY A 39 -13.79 -2.21 21.93
CA GLY A 39 -12.70 -1.59 22.69
C GLY A 39 -12.38 -0.18 22.17
N SER A 40 -11.13 0.05 21.74
CA SER A 40 -10.67 1.31 21.14
C SER A 40 -10.72 1.32 19.61
N GLU A 41 -10.99 0.19 18.98
CA GLU A 41 -11.01 0.07 17.52
C GLU A 41 -12.40 0.31 16.95
N ARG A 42 -12.45 1.05 15.84
CA ARG A 42 -13.67 1.38 15.10
C ARG A 42 -13.61 0.67 13.75
N ASN A 43 -14.37 -0.40 13.62
CA ASN A 43 -14.39 -1.25 12.42
C ASN A 43 -15.70 -1.07 11.65
N PRO A 44 -15.68 -0.92 10.32
CA PRO A 44 -16.92 -0.81 9.57
C PRO A 44 -17.67 -2.13 9.62
N LEU A 45 -19.01 -2.08 9.63
CA LEU A 45 -19.82 -3.29 9.59
C LEU A 45 -19.56 -4.06 8.29
N LEU A 46 -19.41 -5.37 8.42
CA LEU A 46 -19.28 -6.28 7.30
C LEU A 46 -20.59 -7.02 7.08
N SER A 47 -20.97 -7.16 5.80
CA SER A 47 -22.06 -8.01 5.35
C SER A 47 -21.49 -9.17 4.57
N LYS A 48 -21.99 -10.38 4.84
CA LYS A 48 -21.59 -11.56 4.08
C LYS A 48 -22.29 -11.56 2.72
N GLY A 49 -21.51 -11.64 1.66
CA GLY A 49 -21.99 -11.93 0.32
C GLY A 49 -22.19 -13.42 0.08
N ASN A 50 -22.43 -13.77 -1.18
CA ASN A 50 -22.40 -15.18 -1.60
C ASN A 50 -20.95 -15.71 -1.48
N GLN A 51 -20.79 -16.97 -1.04
CA GLN A 51 -19.49 -17.66 -0.98
C GLN A 51 -18.45 -17.14 0.04
N ASN A 52 -18.88 -16.74 1.26
CA ASN A 52 -17.98 -16.23 2.33
C ASN A 52 -17.23 -14.93 1.99
N SER A 53 -17.64 -14.19 0.97
CA SER A 53 -17.10 -12.87 0.68
C SER A 53 -17.56 -11.83 1.71
N ASP A 54 -16.64 -10.98 2.15
CA ASP A 54 -16.90 -9.92 3.12
C ASP A 54 -16.99 -8.56 2.43
N TYR A 55 -18.16 -7.92 2.52
CA TYR A 55 -18.42 -6.59 1.95
C TYR A 55 -18.62 -5.56 3.04
N ILE A 56 -18.02 -4.39 2.89
CA ILE A 56 -18.29 -3.27 3.82
C ILE A 56 -19.69 -2.74 3.59
N ALA A 57 -20.49 -2.65 4.65
CA ALA A 57 -21.82 -2.06 4.62
C ALA A 57 -21.76 -0.53 4.55
N ALA A 58 -22.33 0.05 3.50
CA ALA A 58 -22.48 1.48 3.32
C ALA A 58 -23.91 1.83 2.93
N PHE A 59 -24.34 3.05 3.24
CA PHE A 59 -25.70 3.50 3.06
C PHE A 59 -25.73 4.84 2.34
N THR A 60 -26.73 5.02 1.49
CA THR A 60 -26.96 6.27 0.76
C THR A 60 -27.43 7.39 1.67
N ASP A 61 -27.97 7.07 2.84
CA ASP A 61 -28.54 8.02 3.77
C ASP A 61 -28.71 7.40 5.19
N PRO A 62 -28.91 8.23 6.23
CA PRO A 62 -29.05 7.77 7.62
C PRO A 62 -30.27 6.90 7.91
N GLU A 63 -31.39 7.16 7.24
CA GLU A 63 -32.62 6.37 7.42
C GLU A 63 -32.42 4.93 6.91
N SER A 64 -31.68 4.77 5.81
CA SER A 64 -31.32 3.46 5.26
C SER A 64 -30.45 2.66 6.22
N ALA A 65 -29.60 3.30 7.03
CA ALA A 65 -28.82 2.63 8.07
C ALA A 65 -29.68 2.16 9.26
N GLY A 66 -30.86 2.75 9.46
CA GLY A 66 -31.77 2.41 10.56
C GLY A 66 -32.41 1.01 10.47
N VAL A 67 -32.28 0.33 9.33
CA VAL A 67 -32.78 -1.05 9.15
C VAL A 67 -31.84 -2.12 9.72
N ILE A 68 -30.61 -1.75 10.08
CA ILE A 68 -29.61 -2.69 10.59
C ILE A 68 -30.04 -3.23 11.94
N ARG A 69 -30.07 -4.56 12.06
CA ARG A 69 -30.25 -5.27 13.32
C ARG A 69 -28.97 -6.05 13.64
N VAL A 70 -28.32 -5.68 14.74
CA VAL A 70 -27.17 -6.40 15.30
C VAL A 70 -27.47 -6.79 16.75
N ASP A 71 -26.77 -7.80 17.25
CA ASP A 71 -26.96 -8.30 18.61
C ASP A 71 -26.60 -7.26 19.70
N GLN A 72 -25.73 -6.31 19.38
CA GLN A 72 -25.26 -5.28 20.31
C GLN A 72 -25.35 -3.86 19.70
N PRO A 73 -26.55 -3.28 19.57
CA PRO A 73 -26.76 -2.00 18.91
C PRO A 73 -26.07 -0.83 19.62
N GLN A 74 -25.83 -0.92 20.93
CA GLN A 74 -25.14 0.10 21.72
C GLN A 74 -23.67 0.34 21.31
N HIS A 75 -23.07 -0.60 20.58
CA HIS A 75 -21.70 -0.47 20.07
C HIS A 75 -21.65 0.04 18.63
N LEU A 76 -22.81 0.37 18.04
CA LEU A 76 -22.87 0.92 16.69
C LEU A 76 -22.78 2.45 16.70
N GLN A 77 -22.00 2.96 15.77
CA GLN A 77 -21.89 4.38 15.47
C GLN A 77 -22.19 4.60 13.98
N VAL A 78 -23.26 5.35 13.70
CA VAL A 78 -23.57 5.81 12.35
C VAL A 78 -22.81 7.11 12.09
N VAL A 79 -21.99 7.13 11.04
CA VAL A 79 -21.14 8.28 10.70
C VAL A 79 -21.28 8.61 9.22
N SER A 80 -21.42 9.90 8.92
CA SER A 80 -21.32 10.42 7.56
C SER A 80 -19.85 10.64 7.23
N GLU A 81 -19.34 10.02 6.17
CA GLU A 81 -17.97 10.21 5.68
C GLU A 81 -17.96 10.64 4.21
N PRO A 82 -17.01 11.51 3.79
CA PRO A 82 -16.86 11.84 2.38
C PRO A 82 -16.67 10.58 1.54
N ALA A 83 -17.43 10.47 0.45
CA ALA A 83 -17.51 9.27 -0.37
C ALA A 83 -16.14 8.81 -0.85
N LEU A 84 -15.32 9.72 -1.41
CA LEU A 84 -14.00 9.39 -1.91
C LEU A 84 -13.09 8.84 -0.80
N THR A 85 -13.06 9.51 0.35
CA THR A 85 -12.26 9.09 1.52
C THR A 85 -12.66 7.69 1.99
N PHE A 86 -13.96 7.42 2.09
CA PHE A 86 -14.46 6.10 2.45
C PHE A 86 -14.11 5.05 1.41
N LEU A 87 -14.34 5.33 0.12
CA LEU A 87 -14.07 4.39 -0.97
C LEU A 87 -12.59 4.03 -1.06
N LEU A 88 -11.68 4.99 -0.85
CA LEU A 88 -10.24 4.74 -0.75
C LEU A 88 -9.91 3.78 0.40
N LYS A 89 -10.46 4.01 1.61
CA LYS A 89 -10.29 3.09 2.76
C LYS A 89 -10.84 1.70 2.44
N ALA A 90 -12.04 1.62 1.87
CA ALA A 90 -12.70 0.36 1.51
C ALA A 90 -11.90 -0.41 0.46
N TYR A 91 -11.37 0.28 -0.55
CA TYR A 91 -10.55 -0.30 -1.60
C TYR A 91 -9.19 -0.80 -1.09
N ARG A 92 -8.59 -0.11 -0.11
CA ARG A 92 -7.34 -0.53 0.56
C ARG A 92 -7.55 -1.61 1.63
N SER A 93 -8.78 -1.86 2.06
CA SER A 93 -9.11 -2.90 3.06
C SER A 93 -9.08 -4.32 2.49
N GLN A 94 -9.10 -5.32 3.38
CA GLN A 94 -9.19 -6.75 3.01
C GLN A 94 -10.58 -7.19 2.53
N ALA A 95 -11.60 -6.32 2.60
CA ALA A 95 -12.95 -6.65 2.13
C ALA A 95 -13.00 -6.78 0.60
N ASP A 96 -13.86 -7.65 0.08
CA ASP A 96 -14.04 -7.92 -1.37
C ASP A 96 -14.69 -6.74 -2.12
N GLY A 97 -15.29 -5.81 -1.37
CA GLY A 97 -15.97 -4.66 -1.92
C GLY A 97 -16.82 -3.92 -0.91
N VAL A 98 -17.81 -3.20 -1.44
CA VAL A 98 -18.81 -2.45 -0.67
C VAL A 98 -20.20 -2.93 -1.06
N ILE A 99 -21.10 -3.06 -0.09
CA ILE A 99 -22.52 -3.26 -0.33
C ILE A 99 -23.28 -1.99 0.04
N LEU A 100 -24.09 -1.49 -0.89
CA LEU A 100 -24.94 -0.34 -0.69
C LEU A 100 -26.34 -0.76 -0.22
N ASN A 101 -26.83 -0.09 0.83
CA ASN A 101 -28.13 -0.30 1.45
C ASN A 101 -28.46 -1.77 1.73
N PRO A 102 -27.58 -2.52 2.43
CA PRO A 102 -27.88 -3.89 2.83
C PRO A 102 -29.16 -3.95 3.68
N GLY A 103 -30.01 -4.95 3.42
CA GLY A 103 -31.27 -5.14 4.13
C GLY A 103 -32.46 -4.35 3.56
N GLN A 104 -32.27 -3.59 2.47
CA GLN A 104 -33.35 -3.03 1.67
C GLN A 104 -33.67 -3.91 0.45
N ASP A 105 -34.73 -3.57 -0.29
CA ASP A 105 -35.21 -4.32 -1.45
C ASP A 105 -34.23 -4.31 -2.65
N SER A 106 -33.27 -3.39 -2.68
CA SER A 106 -32.30 -3.24 -3.78
C SER A 106 -30.86 -3.09 -3.25
N PRO A 107 -30.29 -4.12 -2.60
CA PRO A 107 -28.91 -4.08 -2.15
C PRO A 107 -27.97 -4.17 -3.35
N LEU A 108 -27.03 -3.24 -3.46
CA LEU A 108 -26.09 -3.23 -4.60
C LEU A 108 -24.69 -3.64 -4.16
N PHE A 109 -24.20 -4.74 -4.73
CA PHE A 109 -22.84 -5.23 -4.48
C PHE A 109 -21.85 -4.58 -5.45
N LEU A 110 -20.86 -3.88 -4.90
CA LEU A 110 -19.77 -3.25 -5.62
C LEU A 110 -18.48 -3.99 -5.29
N ILE A 111 -18.04 -4.89 -6.19
CA ILE A 111 -16.72 -5.53 -6.11
C ILE A 111 -15.58 -4.52 -6.32
N LYS A 112 -14.34 -4.86 -5.94
CA LYS A 112 -13.16 -3.97 -6.10
C LYS A 112 -13.10 -3.24 -7.45
N PRO A 113 -13.27 -3.86 -8.64
CA PRO A 113 -13.27 -3.13 -9.91
C PRO A 113 -14.35 -2.04 -10.01
N HIS A 114 -15.55 -2.29 -9.46
CA HIS A 114 -16.62 -1.30 -9.40
C HIS A 114 -16.27 -0.16 -8.44
N VAL A 115 -15.71 -0.49 -7.27
CA VAL A 115 -15.23 0.50 -6.30
C VAL A 115 -14.13 1.37 -6.91
N GLN A 116 -13.20 0.80 -7.66
CA GLN A 116 -12.14 1.55 -8.34
C GLN A 116 -12.70 2.53 -9.38
N LYS A 117 -13.65 2.08 -10.23
CA LYS A 117 -14.34 2.97 -11.17
C LYS A 117 -15.01 4.14 -10.45
N LEU A 118 -15.66 3.87 -9.32
CA LEU A 118 -16.34 4.88 -8.53
C LEU A 118 -15.35 5.85 -7.85
N ILE A 119 -14.20 5.36 -7.35
CA ILE A 119 -13.10 6.20 -6.87
C ILE A 119 -12.68 7.19 -7.94
N TYR A 120 -12.52 6.73 -9.19
CA TYR A 120 -12.06 7.60 -10.29
C TYR A 120 -13.10 8.67 -10.60
N ALA A 121 -14.39 8.29 -10.63
CA ALA A 121 -15.47 9.23 -10.86
C ALA A 121 -15.55 10.32 -9.76
N TYR A 122 -15.45 9.93 -8.48
CA TYR A 122 -15.40 10.88 -7.37
C TYR A 122 -14.12 11.73 -7.38
N ALA A 123 -12.97 11.14 -7.68
CA ALA A 123 -11.69 11.86 -7.75
C ALA A 123 -11.71 12.91 -8.86
N VAL A 124 -12.28 12.61 -10.03
CA VAL A 124 -12.42 13.56 -11.15
C VAL A 124 -13.29 14.75 -10.76
N GLU A 125 -14.45 14.52 -10.15
CA GLU A 125 -15.31 15.63 -9.70
C GLU A 125 -14.65 16.43 -8.57
N GLN A 126 -13.90 15.79 -7.67
CA GLN A 126 -13.13 16.52 -6.66
C GLN A 126 -12.01 17.35 -7.29
N PHE A 127 -11.24 16.79 -8.23
CA PHE A 127 -10.17 17.49 -8.94
C PHE A 127 -10.64 18.71 -9.71
N LYS A 128 -11.81 18.61 -10.34
CA LYS A 128 -12.47 19.70 -11.07
C LYS A 128 -12.81 20.91 -10.18
N GLU A 129 -13.09 20.68 -8.90
CA GLU A 129 -13.38 21.74 -7.93
C GLU A 129 -12.12 22.26 -7.21
N MET A 130 -11.01 21.53 -7.27
CA MET A 130 -9.74 21.92 -6.68
C MET A 130 -9.00 22.95 -7.57
N PRO A 131 -8.28 23.92 -6.98
CA PRO A 131 -7.45 24.87 -7.74
C PRO A 131 -6.29 24.18 -8.49
N GLY A 132 -5.94 22.97 -8.04
CA GLY A 132 -4.91 22.14 -8.63
C GLY A 132 -4.66 20.90 -7.77
N PRO A 133 -4.03 19.84 -8.32
CA PRO A 133 -3.75 18.63 -7.57
C PRO A 133 -2.55 18.82 -6.66
N TRP A 134 -2.47 17.95 -5.65
CA TRP A 134 -1.23 17.75 -4.91
C TRP A 134 -0.27 16.88 -5.74
N VAL A 135 0.98 17.31 -5.84
CA VAL A 135 2.03 16.61 -6.60
C VAL A 135 3.31 16.57 -5.76
N PRO A 136 3.88 15.38 -5.53
CA PRO A 136 5.23 15.24 -5.00
C PRO A 136 6.23 16.00 -5.89
N THR A 137 6.95 16.94 -5.31
CA THR A 137 7.83 17.87 -6.02
C THR A 137 9.19 17.92 -5.33
N LEU A 138 10.27 17.83 -6.11
CA LEU A 138 11.65 17.96 -5.65
C LEU A 138 12.37 19.00 -6.52
N ASP A 139 12.91 20.05 -5.92
CA ASP A 139 13.63 21.13 -6.64
C ASP A 139 12.85 21.66 -7.88
N ASP A 140 11.56 21.96 -7.66
CA ASP A 140 10.58 22.36 -8.68
C ASP A 140 10.25 21.34 -9.77
N GLN A 141 10.84 20.14 -9.72
CA GLN A 141 10.51 19.02 -10.61
C GLN A 141 9.31 18.24 -10.09
N LEU A 142 8.31 18.07 -10.95
CA LEU A 142 7.12 17.26 -10.66
C LEU A 142 7.45 15.77 -10.76
N LEU A 143 6.89 14.96 -9.85
CA LEU A 143 7.00 13.50 -9.94
C LEU A 143 6.36 12.99 -11.22
N LEU A 144 7.18 12.33 -12.04
CA LEU A 144 6.75 11.65 -13.27
C LEU A 144 6.66 10.15 -13.05
N VAL A 145 5.66 9.54 -13.66
CA VAL A 145 5.37 8.11 -13.58
C VAL A 145 5.41 7.53 -14.98
N GLU A 146 6.23 6.49 -15.16
CA GLU A 146 6.20 5.67 -16.36
C GLU A 146 5.01 4.70 -16.29
N TYR A 147 3.96 4.97 -17.08
CA TYR A 147 2.73 4.15 -17.07
C TYR A 147 2.70 3.13 -18.23
N GLN A 148 3.47 3.38 -19.27
CA GLN A 148 3.80 2.42 -20.34
C GLN A 148 5.27 2.63 -20.72
N LYS A 149 5.91 1.63 -21.30
CA LYS A 149 7.33 1.69 -21.65
C LYS A 149 7.66 2.94 -22.49
N GLY A 150 8.47 3.83 -21.95
CA GLY A 150 8.85 5.11 -22.58
C GLY A 150 7.75 6.18 -22.60
N GLN A 151 6.63 5.96 -21.93
CA GLN A 151 5.55 6.93 -21.77
C GLN A 151 5.43 7.36 -20.31
N TYR A 152 5.55 8.66 -20.09
CA TYR A 152 5.56 9.27 -18.76
C TYR A 152 4.37 10.20 -18.60
N SER A 153 3.81 10.27 -17.40
CA SER A 153 2.80 11.27 -17.04
C SER A 153 3.06 11.81 -15.64
N VAL A 154 2.35 12.87 -15.25
CA VAL A 154 2.51 13.52 -13.93
C VAL A 154 1.65 12.79 -12.89
N ALA A 155 2.24 12.45 -11.73
CA ALA A 155 1.48 11.90 -10.60
C ALA A 155 0.64 12.98 -9.91
N VAL A 156 -0.66 12.74 -9.75
CA VAL A 156 -1.58 13.68 -9.10
C VAL A 156 -2.35 13.03 -7.97
N TYR A 157 -2.59 13.79 -6.89
CA TYR A 157 -3.26 13.34 -5.67
C TYR A 157 -4.36 14.31 -5.26
N VAL A 158 -5.48 13.75 -4.80
CA VAL A 158 -6.62 14.52 -4.26
C VAL A 158 -6.37 15.03 -2.84
N SER A 159 -5.46 14.38 -2.10
CA SER A 159 -5.15 14.71 -0.71
C SER A 159 -3.66 15.02 -0.54
N GLU A 160 -3.35 16.03 0.29
CA GLU A 160 -1.98 16.33 0.68
C GLU A 160 -1.35 15.14 1.41
N GLN A 161 -2.12 14.46 2.26
CA GLN A 161 -1.65 13.31 3.04
C GLN A 161 -1.16 12.16 2.15
N ASP A 162 -1.92 11.79 1.11
CA ASP A 162 -1.50 10.73 0.18
C ASP A 162 -0.29 11.20 -0.66
N ALA A 163 -0.22 12.48 -1.04
CA ALA A 163 0.95 13.04 -1.72
C ALA A 163 2.20 13.04 -0.82
N GLN A 164 2.07 13.41 0.46
CA GLN A 164 3.15 13.37 1.45
C GLN A 164 3.62 11.92 1.70
N TYR A 165 2.69 10.96 1.71
CA TYR A 165 3.04 9.56 1.81
C TYR A 165 3.93 9.12 0.63
N ALA A 166 3.64 9.61 -0.57
CA ALA A 166 4.50 9.37 -1.73
C ALA A 166 5.85 10.08 -1.62
N THR A 167 5.91 11.31 -1.09
CA THR A 167 7.19 12.05 -0.93
C THR A 167 8.13 11.40 0.08
N GLN A 168 7.60 10.69 1.08
CA GLN A 168 8.42 9.86 1.99
C GLN A 168 9.20 8.78 1.24
N ARG A 169 8.66 8.28 0.11
CA ARG A 169 9.28 7.25 -0.72
C ARG A 169 10.12 7.81 -1.87
N SER A 170 9.66 8.86 -2.53
CA SER A 170 10.30 9.46 -3.71
C SER A 170 11.25 10.63 -3.39
N GLY A 171 11.24 11.13 -2.16
CA GLY A 171 11.83 12.41 -1.81
C GLY A 171 10.95 13.61 -2.21
N GLY A 172 11.32 14.79 -1.73
CA GLY A 172 10.64 16.05 -2.02
C GLY A 172 9.52 16.41 -1.02
N GLN A 173 8.61 17.27 -1.46
CA GLN A 173 7.49 17.77 -0.68
C GLN A 173 6.19 17.71 -1.49
N ALA A 174 5.06 17.58 -0.79
CA ALA A 174 3.75 17.64 -1.43
C ALA A 174 3.43 19.11 -1.71
N VAL A 175 3.35 19.47 -2.99
CA VAL A 175 3.07 20.84 -3.42
C VAL A 175 1.81 20.84 -4.27
N GLN A 176 0.92 21.79 -4.02
CA GLN A 176 -0.24 22.00 -4.88
C GLN A 176 0.20 22.83 -6.10
N HIS A 177 0.04 22.29 -7.30
CA HIS A 177 0.35 22.99 -8.56
C HIS A 177 -0.92 23.29 -9.33
N SER A 178 -0.95 24.36 -10.12
CA SER A 178 -2.14 24.69 -10.91
C SER A 178 -2.38 23.67 -12.03
N TRP A 179 -3.65 23.50 -12.42
CA TRP A 179 -4.01 22.60 -13.51
C TRP A 179 -3.35 22.99 -14.84
N GLU A 180 -3.09 24.27 -15.11
CA GLU A 180 -2.38 24.70 -16.32
C GLU A 180 -0.96 24.12 -16.39
N LYS A 181 -0.23 24.14 -15.27
CA LYS A 181 1.13 23.57 -15.18
C LYS A 181 1.11 22.06 -15.41
N ILE A 182 0.11 21.37 -14.87
CA ILE A 182 -0.05 19.91 -15.05
C ILE A 182 -0.43 19.57 -16.50
N GLU A 183 -1.36 20.32 -17.09
CA GLU A 183 -1.80 20.13 -18.48
C GLU A 183 -0.62 20.34 -19.46
N GLU A 184 0.14 21.43 -19.28
CA GLU A 184 1.33 21.72 -20.07
C GLU A 184 2.36 20.60 -19.95
N ARG A 185 2.65 20.15 -18.72
CA ARG A 185 3.62 19.09 -18.51
C ARG A 185 3.17 17.75 -19.10
N CYS A 186 1.90 17.39 -19.02
CA CYS A 186 1.36 16.19 -19.67
C CYS A 186 1.53 16.28 -21.20
N ARG A 187 1.28 17.46 -21.77
CA ARG A 187 1.43 17.73 -23.21
C ARG A 187 2.89 17.57 -23.67
N GLU A 188 3.85 18.11 -22.92
CA GLU A 188 5.29 17.96 -23.20
C GLU A 188 5.74 16.50 -23.20
N LEU A 189 5.19 15.68 -22.30
CA LEU A 189 5.50 14.26 -22.17
C LEU A 189 4.74 13.37 -23.17
N GLY A 190 3.82 13.94 -23.96
CA GLY A 190 2.95 13.19 -24.87
C GLY A 190 1.89 12.35 -24.15
N ALA A 191 1.60 12.64 -22.87
CA ALA A 191 0.55 11.98 -22.10
C ALA A 191 -0.81 12.64 -22.30
N ALA A 192 -1.83 11.83 -22.53
CA ALA A 192 -3.21 12.32 -22.72
C ALA A 192 -3.88 12.77 -21.40
N ALA A 193 -3.36 12.33 -20.26
CA ALA A 193 -3.98 12.54 -18.95
C ALA A 193 -2.94 12.37 -17.82
N PRO A 194 -3.16 12.98 -16.65
CA PRO A 194 -2.32 12.75 -15.48
C PRO A 194 -2.54 11.35 -14.89
N TYR A 195 -1.58 10.89 -14.09
CA TYR A 195 -1.62 9.59 -13.42
C TYR A 195 -2.17 9.76 -12.00
N PHE A 196 -3.36 9.22 -11.74
CA PHE A 196 -4.02 9.33 -10.46
C PHE A 196 -3.39 8.37 -9.45
N HIS A 197 -2.83 8.94 -8.38
CA HIS A 197 -2.11 8.27 -7.29
C HIS A 197 -0.92 7.43 -7.77
N PHE A 198 0.24 7.56 -7.13
CA PHE A 198 1.39 6.70 -7.42
C PHE A 198 1.82 5.95 -6.15
N GLY A 199 2.06 4.65 -6.29
CA GLY A 199 2.43 3.77 -5.18
C GLY A 199 1.26 3.36 -4.27
N LEU A 200 0.02 3.59 -4.71
CA LEU A 200 -1.22 3.25 -3.99
C LEU A 200 -2.05 2.24 -4.79
N PRO A 201 -2.86 1.36 -4.14
CA PRO A 201 -3.58 0.30 -4.84
C PRO A 201 -4.54 0.75 -5.94
N GLU A 202 -5.17 1.91 -5.76
CA GLU A 202 -6.13 2.50 -6.70
C GLU A 202 -5.45 3.21 -7.89
N GLN A 203 -4.12 3.24 -7.93
CA GLN A 203 -3.37 4.00 -8.93
C GLN A 203 -3.76 3.67 -10.38
N GLY A 204 -3.63 4.66 -11.26
CA GLY A 204 -3.77 4.44 -12.69
C GLY A 204 -3.82 5.71 -13.51
N LEU A 205 -3.64 5.56 -14.82
CA LEU A 205 -3.76 6.66 -15.76
C LEU A 205 -5.24 7.06 -15.87
N LEU A 206 -5.53 8.36 -15.71
CA LEU A 206 -6.87 8.86 -15.99
C LEU A 206 -7.17 8.75 -17.49
N SER A 207 -8.44 8.61 -17.86
CA SER A 207 -8.82 8.60 -19.28
C SER A 207 -8.71 10.02 -19.87
N PRO A 208 -8.63 10.16 -21.19
CA PRO A 208 -8.73 11.46 -21.85
C PRO A 208 -10.03 12.21 -21.50
N GLU A 209 -11.13 11.47 -21.30
CA GLU A 209 -12.42 12.03 -20.88
C GLU A 209 -12.36 12.60 -19.47
N HIS A 210 -11.71 11.90 -18.53
CA HIS A 210 -11.45 12.42 -17.18
C HIS A 210 -10.61 13.69 -17.23
N ALA A 211 -9.51 13.69 -18.00
CA ALA A 211 -8.65 14.84 -18.16
C ALA A 211 -9.41 16.05 -18.73
N ALA A 212 -10.27 15.84 -19.73
CA ALA A 212 -11.12 16.89 -20.28
C ALA A 212 -12.06 17.50 -19.23
N VAL A 213 -12.68 16.69 -18.36
CA VAL A 213 -13.51 17.19 -17.25
C VAL A 213 -12.68 18.00 -16.26
N ILE A 214 -11.48 17.54 -15.90
CA ILE A 214 -10.60 18.22 -14.94
C ILE A 214 -10.12 19.57 -15.51
N PHE A 215 -9.56 19.57 -16.72
CA PHE A 215 -8.96 20.76 -17.32
C PHE A 215 -9.98 21.81 -17.79
N SER A 216 -11.24 21.39 -18.02
CA SER A 216 -12.37 22.30 -18.26
C SER A 216 -13.03 22.82 -16.98
N GLY A 217 -12.62 22.30 -15.81
CA GLY A 217 -13.09 22.73 -14.49
C GLY A 217 -12.78 24.21 -14.20
N ARG A 218 -13.39 24.75 -13.15
CA ARG A 218 -13.17 26.16 -12.75
C ARG A 218 -11.70 26.35 -12.41
N ARG A 219 -10.96 27.03 -13.27
CA ARG A 219 -9.58 27.49 -13.03
C ARG A 219 -9.57 28.49 -11.86
N GLN A 220 -9.60 27.99 -10.64
CA GLN A 220 -9.39 28.79 -9.44
C GLN A 220 -7.89 29.03 -9.33
N LYS A 221 -7.48 30.31 -9.41
CA LYS A 221 -6.07 30.67 -9.21
C LYS A 221 -5.63 30.23 -7.81
N LEU A 222 -4.51 29.51 -7.72
CA LEU A 222 -3.86 29.26 -6.43
C LEU A 222 -3.59 30.60 -5.72
N PRO A 223 -3.67 30.66 -4.38
CA PRO A 223 -3.10 31.77 -3.64
C PRO A 223 -1.60 31.84 -3.95
N GLU A 224 -1.15 32.97 -4.52
CA GLU A 224 0.27 33.23 -4.76
C GLU A 224 1.02 33.12 -3.42
N GLN A 225 1.84 32.08 -3.27
CA GLN A 225 2.94 32.13 -2.30
C GLN A 225 3.90 33.21 -2.78
N ALA A 226 4.11 34.22 -1.93
CA ALA A 226 4.91 35.40 -2.21
C ALA A 226 6.28 35.01 -2.79
N GLN A 227 6.46 35.25 -4.09
CA GLN A 227 7.74 35.20 -4.74
C GLN A 227 8.63 36.28 -4.10
N THR A 228 9.76 35.83 -3.57
CA THR A 228 10.87 36.67 -3.17
C THR A 228 11.32 37.46 -4.40
N ALA A 229 11.00 38.75 -4.43
CA ALA A 229 11.47 39.65 -5.48
C ALA A 229 12.99 39.78 -5.38
N GLU A 230 13.69 39.43 -6.46
CA GLU A 230 15.11 39.72 -6.64
C GLU A 230 15.35 41.21 -6.98
N LEU A 231 16.58 41.66 -6.61
CA LEU A 231 17.41 42.78 -7.11
C LEU A 231 17.72 43.89 -6.06
N PRO A 232 18.93 44.50 -6.09
CA PRO A 232 20.27 44.01 -6.45
C PRO A 232 21.36 44.34 -5.39
N GLU A 233 22.57 43.82 -5.58
CA GLU A 233 23.80 44.03 -4.77
C GLU A 233 24.09 45.48 -4.34
N GLN A 234 24.29 45.70 -3.03
CA GLN A 234 25.24 46.67 -2.48
C GLN A 234 25.86 46.12 -1.17
N VAL A 235 27.17 45.93 -1.17
CA VAL A 235 28.04 45.75 0.02
C VAL A 235 28.67 47.13 0.26
N PRO A 236 28.70 47.73 1.48
CA PRO A 236 29.61 47.24 2.52
C PRO A 236 29.25 47.43 4.02
N ALA A 237 29.82 46.49 4.78
CA ALA A 237 30.49 46.63 6.09
C ALA A 237 29.72 46.94 7.40
N ALA A 238 30.09 46.10 8.38
CA ALA A 238 30.33 46.37 9.81
C ALA A 238 29.18 46.16 10.82
N ASN A 239 29.46 45.19 11.71
CA ASN A 239 29.13 45.13 13.14
C ASN A 239 27.66 45.26 13.57
N GLN A 240 27.09 44.16 14.09
CA GLN A 240 26.83 43.99 15.54
C GLN A 240 26.06 42.68 15.79
N LEU A 241 26.64 41.80 16.62
CA LEU A 241 25.93 40.78 17.39
C LEU A 241 24.99 41.45 18.40
N PRO A 242 23.86 40.80 18.74
CA PRO A 242 23.59 40.58 20.15
C PRO A 242 23.28 39.12 20.52
N GLU A 243 23.56 38.86 21.80
CA GLU A 243 23.66 37.61 22.55
C GLU A 243 22.39 36.75 22.71
N PRO A 244 22.56 35.47 23.10
CA PRO A 244 21.50 34.52 23.39
C PRO A 244 20.98 34.64 24.83
N LEU A 245 19.72 34.24 25.04
CA LEU A 245 19.04 34.16 26.35
C LEU A 245 18.68 32.69 26.67
N PRO A 246 18.52 32.31 27.96
CA PRO A 246 19.44 31.41 28.65
C PRO A 246 18.84 30.04 29.03
N GLN A 247 19.72 29.11 29.40
CA GLN A 247 19.39 27.79 29.97
C GLN A 247 19.37 27.75 31.51
N SER A 248 18.73 26.68 32.01
CA SER A 248 18.94 25.94 33.28
C SER A 248 18.07 26.36 34.48
N PRO A 249 17.77 25.47 35.46
CA PRO A 249 18.51 24.22 35.77
C PRO A 249 17.69 22.95 36.13
N GLU A 250 18.39 21.80 36.07
CA GLU A 250 18.08 20.54 36.76
C GLU A 250 18.16 20.68 38.29
N PRO A 251 17.70 19.66 39.05
CA PRO A 251 18.39 19.26 40.27
C PRO A 251 18.90 17.81 40.22
N VAL A 252 20.08 17.68 40.81
CA VAL A 252 21.01 16.54 40.85
C VAL A 252 20.76 15.67 42.10
N SER A 253 21.13 14.38 42.02
CA SER A 253 21.87 13.58 43.05
C SER A 253 21.16 12.36 43.68
N ASN A 254 21.48 11.14 43.18
CA ASN A 254 22.21 9.99 43.80
C ASN A 254 22.22 9.75 45.33
N PRO A 255 22.69 8.59 45.87
CA PRO A 255 22.88 7.21 45.34
C PRO A 255 22.52 6.08 46.38
N SER A 256 22.86 4.80 46.08
CA SER A 256 23.19 3.66 47.01
C SER A 256 22.18 2.48 47.04
N ARG A 257 22.52 1.21 47.29
CA ARG A 257 23.73 0.35 47.22
C ARG A 257 23.23 -1.07 47.61
N GLU A 258 23.78 -2.10 46.97
CA GLU A 258 23.96 -3.52 47.41
C GLU A 258 22.91 -4.25 48.29
N THR A 259 22.48 -5.45 47.87
CA THR A 259 22.67 -6.69 48.67
C THR A 259 22.42 -7.97 47.87
N ALA A 260 23.28 -8.95 48.09
CA ALA A 260 23.22 -10.33 47.60
C ALA A 260 22.70 -11.28 48.69
N THR A 261 22.02 -12.37 48.31
CA THR A 261 21.93 -13.70 48.99
C THR A 261 20.99 -14.57 48.13
N SER A 262 21.46 -15.57 47.37
CA SER A 262 21.91 -16.93 47.76
C SER A 262 20.97 -17.64 48.73
N ASN A 263 20.21 -18.63 48.22
CA ASN A 263 19.95 -19.89 48.91
C ASN A 263 19.64 -21.00 47.89
N GLN A 264 20.18 -22.17 48.19
CA GLN A 264 20.32 -23.37 47.36
C GLN A 264 19.04 -24.27 47.35
N GLU A 265 18.80 -24.89 46.19
CA GLU A 265 18.34 -26.28 45.83
C GLU A 265 17.58 -27.21 46.82
N PRO A 266 16.80 -28.24 46.34
CA PRO A 266 17.21 -29.20 45.29
C PRO A 266 16.16 -29.67 44.25
N GLU A 267 16.72 -30.08 43.10
CA GLU A 267 16.36 -31.15 42.16
C GLU A 267 14.89 -31.59 41.99
N ARG A 268 14.36 -31.34 40.79
CA ARG A 268 13.45 -32.28 40.11
C ARG A 268 13.88 -32.45 38.66
N VAL A 269 14.43 -33.63 38.39
CA VAL A 269 14.85 -34.14 37.08
C VAL A 269 13.69 -34.10 36.09
N GLN A 270 13.79 -33.30 35.03
CA GLN A 270 13.04 -33.46 33.78
C GLN A 270 13.93 -33.11 32.57
N PRO A 271 13.74 -33.75 31.41
CA PRO A 271 14.76 -33.91 30.39
C PRO A 271 15.09 -32.58 29.71
N GLN A 272 16.38 -32.32 29.52
CA GLN A 272 16.86 -31.20 28.70
C GLN A 272 16.22 -31.27 27.30
N PRO A 273 15.59 -30.18 26.80
CA PRO A 273 15.40 -30.06 25.37
C PRO A 273 16.80 -29.96 24.77
N VAL A 274 17.13 -30.91 23.88
CA VAL A 274 18.34 -30.86 23.07
C VAL A 274 18.32 -29.50 22.37
N SER A 275 19.18 -28.57 22.81
CA SER A 275 19.44 -27.36 22.04
C SER A 275 19.83 -27.84 20.64
N PRO A 276 19.12 -27.41 19.57
CA PRO A 276 19.63 -27.70 18.24
C PRO A 276 20.99 -27.03 18.17
N GLU A 277 22.04 -27.85 18.01
CA GLU A 277 23.37 -27.36 17.67
C GLU A 277 23.20 -26.32 16.54
N PRO A 278 23.82 -25.13 16.66
CA PRO A 278 23.78 -24.16 15.59
C PRO A 278 24.40 -24.83 14.36
N VAL A 279 23.56 -25.17 13.39
CA VAL A 279 23.99 -25.70 12.10
C VAL A 279 25.10 -24.77 11.62
N PRO A 280 26.33 -25.27 11.37
CA PRO A 280 27.44 -24.41 11.03
C PRO A 280 27.04 -23.60 9.81
N ARG A 281 26.86 -22.28 10.01
CA ARG A 281 26.49 -21.32 8.98
C ARG A 281 27.64 -21.30 7.98
N LYS A 282 27.60 -22.21 7.00
CA LYS A 282 28.54 -22.19 5.88
C LYS A 282 28.50 -20.77 5.31
N PRO A 283 29.65 -20.09 5.19
CA PRO A 283 29.66 -18.74 4.66
C PRO A 283 28.96 -18.76 3.29
N VAL A 284 28.02 -17.84 3.12
CA VAL A 284 27.28 -17.69 1.86
C VAL A 284 28.31 -17.30 0.79
N ASP A 285 28.22 -17.95 -0.38
CA ASP A 285 29.05 -17.63 -1.54
C ASP A 285 29.00 -16.11 -1.81
N PRO A 286 30.15 -15.40 -1.91
CA PRO A 286 30.20 -13.95 -2.08
C PRO A 286 29.32 -13.42 -3.22
N ASP A 287 29.22 -14.15 -4.34
CA ASP A 287 28.37 -13.77 -5.47
C ASP A 287 26.88 -13.84 -5.09
N VAL A 288 26.49 -14.85 -4.30
CA VAL A 288 25.12 -15.01 -3.82
C VAL A 288 24.81 -13.91 -2.81
N ALA A 289 25.73 -13.59 -1.91
CA ALA A 289 25.57 -12.48 -0.97
C ALA A 289 25.41 -11.13 -1.69
N MET A 290 26.20 -10.91 -2.75
CA MET A 290 26.07 -9.71 -3.60
C MET A 290 24.73 -9.67 -4.32
N GLY A 291 24.27 -10.79 -4.87
CA GLY A 291 22.96 -10.91 -5.51
C GLY A 291 21.81 -10.66 -4.53
N LEU A 292 21.91 -11.19 -3.30
CA LEU A 292 20.91 -10.97 -2.25
C LEU A 292 20.85 -9.51 -1.81
N LYS A 293 22.02 -8.85 -1.66
CA LYS A 293 22.09 -7.40 -1.40
C LYS A 293 21.53 -6.58 -2.55
N LYS A 294 21.77 -6.99 -3.80
CA LYS A 294 21.19 -6.34 -4.98
C LYS A 294 19.66 -6.48 -4.98
N LEU A 295 19.14 -7.65 -4.63
CA LEU A 295 17.70 -7.87 -4.50
C LEU A 295 17.10 -7.05 -3.37
N GLU A 296 17.74 -7.01 -2.20
CA GLU A 296 17.33 -6.20 -1.06
C GLU A 296 17.30 -4.71 -1.38
N ARG A 297 18.35 -4.24 -2.05
CA ARG A 297 18.40 -2.89 -2.56
C ARG A 297 17.27 -2.63 -3.55
N ALA A 298 17.01 -3.55 -4.48
CA ALA A 298 15.90 -3.45 -5.42
C ALA A 298 14.52 -3.51 -4.74
N THR A 299 14.37 -4.16 -3.58
CA THR A 299 13.10 -4.15 -2.83
C THR A 299 12.91 -2.86 -2.02
N ILE A 300 14.00 -2.24 -1.55
CA ILE A 300 14.00 -0.94 -0.84
C ILE A 300 13.81 0.21 -1.83
N GLU A 301 14.62 0.25 -2.89
CA GLU A 301 14.55 1.24 -3.97
C GLU A 301 13.32 1.00 -4.86
N GLY A 302 12.74 -0.19 -4.83
CA GLY A 302 11.63 -0.61 -5.68
C GLY A 302 10.24 -0.62 -5.06
N GLN A 303 10.00 0.16 -4.01
CA GLN A 303 8.66 0.34 -3.47
C GLN A 303 7.76 1.17 -4.42
N GLY A 304 7.06 0.50 -5.33
CA GLY A 304 6.12 1.06 -6.32
C GLY A 304 6.10 0.27 -7.64
N MET A 305 5.00 0.34 -8.44
CA MET A 305 4.85 -0.47 -9.67
C MET A 305 5.97 -0.29 -10.71
N GLY A 306 6.70 0.83 -10.70
CA GLY A 306 7.78 1.11 -11.66
C GLY A 306 8.99 0.17 -11.53
N ASN A 307 9.24 -0.40 -10.34
CA ASN A 307 10.47 -1.15 -10.05
C ASN A 307 10.28 -2.66 -9.88
N GLY A 308 9.09 -3.20 -10.17
CA GLY A 308 8.90 -4.64 -10.29
C GLY A 308 9.85 -5.28 -11.31
N TRP A 309 10.28 -4.51 -12.33
CA TRP A 309 11.29 -4.92 -13.30
C TRP A 309 12.68 -5.14 -12.69
N GLU A 310 13.12 -4.26 -11.80
CA GLU A 310 14.44 -4.38 -11.15
C GLU A 310 14.46 -5.53 -10.16
N VAL A 311 13.37 -5.72 -9.43
CA VAL A 311 13.18 -6.89 -8.56
C VAL A 311 13.19 -8.17 -9.39
N CYS A 312 12.42 -8.24 -10.49
CA CYS A 312 12.41 -9.41 -11.37
C CYS A 312 13.79 -9.68 -12.01
N ARG A 313 14.51 -8.63 -12.41
CA ARG A 313 15.86 -8.74 -12.95
C ARG A 313 16.85 -9.24 -11.90
N ALA A 314 16.81 -8.69 -10.70
CA ALA A 314 17.63 -9.14 -9.58
C ALA A 314 17.33 -10.60 -9.22
N MET A 315 16.04 -11.00 -9.20
CA MET A 315 15.63 -12.38 -9.02
C MET A 315 16.14 -13.30 -10.14
N ALA A 316 16.15 -12.85 -11.40
CA ALA A 316 16.63 -13.63 -12.54
C ALA A 316 18.16 -13.84 -12.53
N GLU A 317 18.91 -12.84 -12.07
CA GLU A 317 20.37 -12.91 -11.93
C GLU A 317 20.80 -13.72 -10.69
N LEU A 318 19.93 -13.81 -9.68
CA LEU A 318 20.21 -14.48 -8.42
C LEU A 318 20.27 -16.00 -8.56
N ARG A 319 21.35 -16.63 -8.07
CA ARG A 319 21.53 -18.10 -8.12
C ARG A 319 20.80 -18.86 -7.02
N ARG A 320 20.67 -18.25 -5.84
CA ARG A 320 20.03 -18.86 -4.67
C ARG A 320 19.29 -17.81 -3.84
N ILE A 321 18.17 -18.20 -3.24
CA ILE A 321 17.32 -17.32 -2.44
C ILE A 321 16.92 -18.01 -1.14
N TRP A 322 16.70 -17.24 -0.07
CA TRP A 322 16.22 -17.79 1.19
C TRP A 322 14.72 -18.06 1.11
N VAL A 323 14.31 -19.20 1.65
CA VAL A 323 12.91 -19.60 1.84
C VAL A 323 12.75 -20.26 3.20
N VAL A 324 11.51 -20.38 3.67
CA VAL A 324 11.17 -21.20 4.84
C VAL A 324 10.90 -22.63 4.40
N VAL A 325 11.52 -23.61 5.07
CA VAL A 325 11.29 -25.04 4.83
C VAL A 325 10.91 -25.79 6.09
N ASP A 326 10.21 -26.90 5.90
CA ASP A 326 9.95 -27.91 6.93
C ASP A 326 11.20 -28.82 7.14
N PRO A 327 11.18 -29.74 8.11
CA PRO A 327 12.30 -30.65 8.38
C PRO A 327 12.63 -31.58 7.20
N ASP A 328 11.64 -31.88 6.36
CA ASP A 328 11.77 -32.73 5.17
C ASP A 328 12.37 -31.93 3.98
N GLY A 329 12.50 -30.61 4.12
CA GLY A 329 13.06 -29.71 3.12
C GLY A 329 12.05 -29.20 2.09
N ASN A 330 10.75 -29.41 2.31
CA ASN A 330 9.69 -28.82 1.49
C ASN A 330 9.50 -27.36 1.86
N MET A 331 9.22 -26.53 0.86
CA MET A 331 8.90 -25.12 1.09
C MET A 331 7.56 -25.00 1.83
N VAL A 332 7.56 -24.24 2.92
CA VAL A 332 6.35 -23.97 3.69
C VAL A 332 5.69 -22.71 3.17
N ILE A 333 4.38 -22.80 2.90
CA ILE A 333 3.54 -21.67 2.50
C ILE A 333 2.75 -21.22 3.73
N LEU A 334 3.08 -20.05 4.27
CA LEU A 334 2.52 -19.53 5.53
C LEU A 334 1.25 -18.68 5.33
N ALA A 335 0.91 -18.33 4.08
CA ALA A 335 -0.32 -17.62 3.76
C ALA A 335 -0.83 -18.02 2.36
N GLY A 336 -2.13 -17.83 2.12
CA GLY A 336 -2.75 -18.00 0.80
C GLY A 336 -3.82 -16.94 0.58
N GLN A 337 -4.07 -16.60 -0.69
CA GLN A 337 -5.11 -15.67 -1.11
C GLN A 337 -5.83 -16.28 -2.32
N ASP A 338 -7.17 -16.38 -2.27
CA ASP A 338 -8.04 -16.69 -3.41
C ASP A 338 -7.52 -17.80 -4.35
N GLN A 339 -7.17 -18.95 -3.76
CA GLN A 339 -6.66 -20.16 -4.44
C GLN A 339 -5.21 -20.09 -4.99
N SER A 340 -4.54 -18.94 -4.92
CA SER A 340 -3.13 -18.79 -5.32
C SER A 340 -2.21 -18.91 -4.09
N PRO A 341 -1.19 -19.78 -4.12
CA PRO A 341 -0.24 -19.89 -3.01
C PRO A 341 0.60 -18.62 -2.90
N ILE A 342 0.72 -18.06 -1.69
CA ILE A 342 1.68 -16.98 -1.45
C ILE A 342 3.04 -17.60 -1.19
N VAL A 343 4.02 -17.23 -2.01
CA VAL A 343 5.39 -17.74 -1.92
C VAL A 343 6.27 -16.66 -1.32
N ASP A 344 6.85 -16.95 -0.16
CA ASP A 344 7.74 -16.04 0.55
C ASP A 344 9.21 -16.32 0.21
N PHE A 345 9.88 -15.28 -0.28
CA PHE A 345 11.32 -15.25 -0.50
C PHE A 345 11.98 -14.23 0.42
N PHE A 346 13.26 -14.44 0.74
CA PHE A 346 13.98 -13.56 1.66
C PHE A 346 15.39 -13.23 1.15
N THR A 347 15.83 -12.01 1.45
CA THR A 347 17.20 -11.52 1.17
C THR A 347 18.18 -11.99 2.23
N SER A 348 17.71 -12.28 3.45
CA SER A 348 18.51 -12.81 4.54
C SER A 348 17.79 -13.89 5.34
N ALA A 349 18.56 -14.65 6.13
CA ALA A 349 18.00 -15.61 7.07
C ALA A 349 17.25 -14.91 8.21
N GLU A 350 17.68 -13.71 8.64
CA GLU A 350 17.01 -12.97 9.72
C GLU A 350 15.57 -12.57 9.33
N HIS A 351 15.33 -12.17 8.08
CA HIS A 351 13.98 -11.87 7.60
C HIS A 351 13.07 -13.11 7.64
N ALA A 352 13.61 -14.29 7.28
CA ALA A 352 12.87 -15.54 7.36
C ALA A 352 12.60 -15.98 8.81
N GLU A 353 13.60 -15.83 9.70
CA GLU A 353 13.45 -16.13 11.14
C GLU A 353 12.38 -15.25 11.79
N ARG A 354 12.33 -13.96 11.43
CA ARG A 354 11.29 -13.03 11.90
C ARG A 354 9.90 -13.52 11.54
N LEU A 355 9.67 -13.86 10.27
CA LEU A 355 8.36 -14.35 9.83
C LEU A 355 7.98 -15.68 10.49
N ILE A 356 8.95 -16.59 10.69
CA ILE A 356 8.73 -17.85 11.43
C ILE A 356 8.29 -17.55 12.86
N GLN A 357 8.94 -16.60 13.53
CA GLN A 357 8.62 -16.21 14.89
C GLN A 357 7.21 -15.61 15.00
N GLU A 358 6.87 -14.66 14.12
CA GLU A 358 5.52 -14.09 14.04
C GLU A 358 4.44 -15.15 13.78
N ALA A 359 4.72 -16.12 12.91
CA ALA A 359 3.80 -17.21 12.62
C ALA A 359 3.60 -18.12 13.86
N ARG A 360 4.66 -18.41 14.62
CA ARG A 360 4.60 -19.20 15.86
C ARG A 360 3.86 -18.48 16.99
N GLU A 361 4.00 -17.17 17.08
CA GLU A 361 3.25 -16.35 18.03
C GLU A 361 1.75 -16.41 17.75
N LYS A 362 1.36 -16.40 16.47
CA LYS A 362 -0.04 -16.56 16.04
C LYS A 362 -0.55 -18.01 16.19
N ASN A 363 0.32 -19.00 15.98
CA ASN A 363 -0.02 -20.41 16.12
C ASN A 363 1.16 -21.21 16.70
N PRO A 364 1.15 -21.47 18.02
CA PRO A 364 2.23 -22.20 18.70
C PRO A 364 2.39 -23.66 18.25
N ASN A 365 1.38 -24.24 17.58
CA ASN A 365 1.37 -25.64 17.14
C ASN A 365 1.98 -25.85 15.75
N LEU A 366 2.56 -24.81 15.12
CA LEU A 366 3.21 -24.96 13.83
C LEU A 366 4.40 -25.91 13.90
N PRO A 367 4.63 -26.73 12.85
CA PRO A 367 5.77 -27.64 12.80
C PRO A 367 7.10 -26.87 12.86
N PRO A 368 8.23 -27.56 13.16
CA PRO A 368 9.55 -26.94 13.10
C PRO A 368 9.80 -26.43 11.68
N MET A 369 10.24 -25.17 11.57
CA MET A 369 10.54 -24.53 10.29
C MET A 369 11.86 -23.81 10.40
N VAL A 370 12.64 -23.82 9.33
CA VAL A 370 13.95 -23.17 9.31
C VAL A 370 14.17 -22.41 7.99
N PRO A 371 14.91 -21.29 8.03
CA PRO A 371 15.40 -20.65 6.81
C PRO A 371 16.36 -21.57 6.07
N ARG A 372 16.20 -21.67 4.74
CA ARG A 372 17.13 -22.40 3.88
C ARG A 372 17.38 -21.67 2.58
N LEU A 373 18.65 -21.60 2.21
CA LEU A 373 19.09 -21.03 0.94
C LEU A 373 18.95 -22.07 -0.19
N ILE A 374 18.06 -21.85 -1.15
CA ILE A 374 17.71 -22.82 -2.22
C ILE A 374 18.05 -22.25 -3.60
N SER A 375 18.39 -23.11 -4.56
CA SER A 375 18.63 -22.71 -5.95
C SER A 375 17.37 -22.17 -6.63
N THR A 376 17.46 -20.95 -7.15
CA THR A 376 16.37 -20.22 -7.81
C THR A 376 15.88 -20.94 -9.07
N LYS A 377 16.78 -21.45 -9.92
CA LYS A 377 16.42 -22.05 -11.21
C LYS A 377 15.43 -23.23 -11.11
N LYS A 378 15.64 -24.14 -10.16
CA LYS A 378 14.73 -25.28 -9.95
C LYS A 378 13.46 -24.84 -9.23
N LEU A 379 13.62 -23.99 -8.23
CA LEU A 379 12.53 -23.48 -7.40
C LEU A 379 11.50 -22.70 -8.23
N TYR A 380 11.95 -21.71 -9.01
CA TYR A 380 11.06 -20.88 -9.82
C TYR A 380 10.32 -21.68 -10.88
N ARG A 381 10.98 -22.67 -11.52
CA ARG A 381 10.33 -23.58 -12.48
C ARG A 381 9.23 -24.44 -11.84
N ALA A 382 9.43 -24.89 -10.61
CA ALA A 382 8.44 -25.70 -9.91
C ALA A 382 7.23 -24.86 -9.47
N LEU A 383 7.45 -23.58 -9.13
CA LEU A 383 6.42 -22.69 -8.60
C LEU A 383 5.64 -21.94 -9.70
N ALA A 384 6.28 -21.57 -10.81
CA ALA A 384 5.68 -20.75 -11.87
C ALA A 384 4.33 -21.27 -12.43
N PRO A 385 4.11 -22.59 -12.65
CA PRO A 385 2.82 -23.09 -13.15
C PRO A 385 1.63 -22.83 -12.23
N ARG A 386 1.89 -22.55 -10.94
CA ARG A 386 0.86 -22.28 -9.94
C ARG A 386 0.50 -20.80 -9.82
N GLN A 387 1.11 -19.94 -10.64
CA GLN A 387 0.92 -18.48 -10.63
C GLN A 387 0.89 -17.87 -9.21
N PRO A 388 1.91 -18.14 -8.38
CA PRO A 388 1.90 -17.70 -6.99
C PRO A 388 2.03 -16.19 -6.88
N ILE A 389 1.44 -15.63 -5.83
CA ILE A 389 1.75 -14.26 -5.40
C ILE A 389 3.12 -14.30 -4.74
N VAL A 390 4.08 -13.58 -5.30
CA VAL A 390 5.45 -13.55 -4.79
C VAL A 390 5.61 -12.42 -3.78
N TRP A 391 6.06 -12.77 -2.59
CA TRP A 391 6.51 -11.82 -1.57
C TRP A 391 8.02 -11.92 -1.36
N ILE A 392 8.66 -10.78 -1.15
CA ILE A 392 10.05 -10.69 -0.68
C ILE A 392 10.06 -9.97 0.66
N ASN A 393 10.72 -10.56 1.65
CA ASN A 393 10.89 -9.99 2.99
C ASN A 393 9.56 -9.64 3.70
N ARG A 394 8.49 -10.43 3.47
CA ARG A 394 7.20 -10.22 4.14
C ARG A 394 7.36 -10.15 5.66
N GLY A 395 6.70 -9.18 6.29
CA GLY A 395 6.85 -8.90 7.72
C GLY A 395 8.02 -7.97 8.05
N SER A 396 8.67 -7.35 7.05
CA SER A 396 9.66 -6.30 7.28
C SER A 396 9.28 -4.97 6.60
N PRO A 397 9.86 -3.84 7.06
CA PRO A 397 9.68 -2.53 6.42
C PRO A 397 10.09 -2.51 4.92
N GLU A 398 11.01 -3.39 4.55
CA GLU A 398 11.55 -3.58 3.20
C GLU A 398 10.75 -4.61 2.38
N ALA A 399 9.56 -5.01 2.85
CA ALA A 399 8.73 -5.98 2.16
C ALA A 399 8.33 -5.49 0.77
N TRP A 400 8.37 -6.40 -0.20
CA TRP A 400 7.89 -6.19 -1.56
C TRP A 400 6.93 -7.31 -1.92
N THR A 401 5.84 -6.97 -2.61
CA THR A 401 4.89 -7.96 -3.16
C THR A 401 4.74 -7.73 -4.64
N SER A 402 4.64 -8.82 -5.38
CA SER A 402 4.13 -8.73 -6.74
C SER A 402 2.64 -8.39 -6.72
N ILE A 403 2.24 -7.50 -7.63
CA ILE A 403 0.85 -7.13 -7.87
C ILE A 403 0.22 -8.03 -8.96
N MET A 404 1.02 -8.84 -9.66
CA MET A 404 0.58 -9.72 -10.76
C MET A 404 1.02 -11.19 -10.56
N GLY A 405 0.15 -12.14 -10.93
CA GLY A 405 0.40 -13.60 -10.80
C GLY A 405 1.42 -14.18 -11.80
N ASP A 406 2.08 -13.35 -12.59
CA ASP A 406 2.99 -13.74 -13.68
C ASP A 406 4.48 -13.46 -13.39
N THR A 407 4.84 -13.06 -12.17
CA THR A 407 6.22 -12.72 -11.77
C THR A 407 7.23 -13.83 -12.05
N LEU A 408 6.96 -15.06 -11.61
CA LEU A 408 7.89 -16.17 -11.82
C LEU A 408 8.00 -16.58 -13.30
N PRO A 409 6.90 -16.68 -14.07
CA PRO A 409 6.98 -16.79 -15.53
C PRO A 409 7.88 -15.73 -16.17
N TYR A 410 7.73 -14.46 -15.78
CA TYR A 410 8.53 -13.37 -16.31
C TYR A 410 10.02 -13.46 -15.92
N VAL A 411 10.31 -13.77 -14.66
CA VAL A 411 11.69 -14.01 -14.17
C VAL A 411 12.34 -15.15 -14.96
N LEU A 412 11.63 -16.24 -15.24
CA LEU A 412 12.16 -17.37 -16.02
C LEU A 412 12.47 -16.97 -17.47
N GLN A 413 11.66 -16.10 -18.08
CA GLN A 413 11.93 -15.55 -19.41
C GLN A 413 13.22 -14.70 -19.41
N LEU A 414 13.39 -13.81 -18.42
CA LEU A 414 14.61 -13.02 -18.24
C LEU A 414 15.84 -13.92 -18.03
N MET A 415 15.72 -14.98 -17.23
CA MET A 415 16.80 -15.94 -17.02
C MET A 415 17.26 -16.62 -18.33
N SER A 416 16.34 -16.85 -19.27
CA SER A 416 16.67 -17.40 -20.59
C SER A 416 17.42 -16.37 -21.44
N GLN A 417 16.91 -15.14 -21.52
CA GLN A 417 17.53 -14.05 -22.28
C GLN A 417 18.96 -13.74 -21.82
N LEU A 418 19.18 -13.75 -20.50
CA LEU A 418 20.51 -13.55 -19.90
C LEU A 418 21.48 -14.73 -20.16
N GLN A 419 20.97 -15.92 -20.46
CA GLN A 419 21.78 -17.09 -20.85
C GLN A 419 22.12 -17.06 -22.34
N ASP A 420 21.19 -16.60 -23.19
CA ASP A 420 21.39 -16.52 -24.64
C ASP A 420 22.29 -15.34 -25.04
N GLY A 421 22.25 -14.22 -24.31
CA GLY A 421 23.16 -13.08 -24.53
C GLY A 421 24.60 -13.26 -24.00
N LYS A 422 24.92 -14.44 -23.44
CA LYS A 422 26.28 -14.81 -22.98
C LYS A 422 26.95 -15.88 -23.86
N LYS A 423 26.30 -16.29 -24.95
CA LYS A 423 26.89 -17.09 -26.03
C LYS A 423 27.27 -16.16 -27.17
#